data_AF-A0A0F4NER6-F1
#
_entry.id   AF-A0A0F4NER6-F1
#
_cell.length_a   1.000
_cell.length_b   1.000
_cell.length_c   1.000
_cell.angle_alpha   90.00
_cell.angle_beta   90.00
_cell.angle_gamma   90.00
#
_symmetry.space_group_name_H-M   'P 1'
#
loop_
_entity.id
_entity.type
_entity.pdbx_description
1 polymer ?
#
loop_
_entity_poly.entity_id
_entity_poly.type
_entity_poly.pdbx_seq_one_letter_code
_entity_poly.pdbx_strand_id
1 'polypeptide(L)'
;MGVDVCKAKLAIGDVELQIPLRREIYAAISENPNKLSQLNFGLVCLLKEMFPPKVRNTLLTLQVGDAELDFEMDSGLATAIAETYRTDNSIEENYQKEFEDLLRQSIPSHKRPPSSRQYSYMYQIADTLNIEIPEKALRDTDFCSEFIDENVDEFKVVQARHHALVREANRVARWAVAFHMAEKGIELKEIAKYLSVVKEETVQKYLMNFDSWLNEFATMNSEKQKALYHLINFVLEHEHPLVGRLELRVQV
;
A
#
# COMPACT_ATOMS: atom_id res chain seq x y z
N MET A 1 -7.99 -10.65 -6.41
CA MET A 1 -8.57 -10.60 -7.77
C MET A 1 -7.44 -10.32 -8.74
N GLY A 2 -7.26 -11.14 -9.78
CA GLY A 2 -6.23 -10.89 -10.78
C GLY A 2 -6.58 -9.62 -11.54
N VAL A 3 -5.77 -8.56 -11.36
CA VAL A 3 -5.91 -7.33 -12.16
C VAL A 3 -5.55 -7.73 -13.58
N ASP A 4 -6.44 -7.45 -14.54
CA ASP A 4 -6.16 -7.64 -15.96
C ASP A 4 -5.11 -6.60 -16.37
N VAL A 5 -3.84 -7.00 -16.45
CA VAL A 5 -2.72 -6.07 -16.62
C VAL A 5 -2.37 -5.94 -18.11
N CYS A 6 -2.62 -4.76 -18.67
CA CYS A 6 -2.12 -4.41 -20.00
C CYS A 6 -0.61 -4.17 -19.94
N LYS A 7 0.09 -4.27 -21.09
CA LYS A 7 1.55 -4.11 -21.15
C LYS A 7 1.94 -3.07 -22.19
N ALA A 8 2.78 -2.12 -21.79
CA ALA A 8 3.57 -1.31 -22.71
C ALA A 8 4.83 -2.06 -23.11
N LYS A 9 5.32 -1.81 -24.32
CA LYS A 9 6.51 -2.44 -24.87
C LYS A 9 7.57 -1.39 -25.09
N LEU A 10 8.76 -1.59 -24.55
CA LEU A 10 9.92 -0.76 -24.85
C LEU A 10 10.93 -1.61 -25.63
N ALA A 11 11.15 -1.27 -26.90
CA ALA A 11 12.08 -1.95 -27.77
C ALA A 11 13.47 -1.30 -27.67
N ILE A 12 14.48 -2.12 -27.34
CA ILE A 12 15.89 -1.74 -27.22
C ILE A 12 16.75 -2.74 -28.00
N GLY A 13 17.09 -2.42 -29.24
CA GLY A 13 17.82 -3.36 -30.11
C GLY A 13 17.00 -4.65 -30.33
N ASP A 14 17.49 -5.77 -29.82
CA ASP A 14 16.83 -7.09 -29.87
C ASP A 14 15.99 -7.43 -28.62
N VAL A 15 15.95 -6.54 -27.62
CA VAL A 15 15.21 -6.76 -26.37
C VAL A 15 13.91 -5.98 -26.35
N GLU A 16 12.81 -6.67 -26.02
CA GLU A 16 11.50 -6.07 -25.79
C GLU A 16 11.15 -6.17 -24.31
N LEU A 17 11.17 -5.03 -23.61
CA LEU A 17 10.75 -4.95 -22.22
C LEU A 17 9.23 -4.83 -22.14
N GLN A 18 8.61 -5.61 -21.25
CA GLN A 18 7.19 -5.50 -20.96
C GLN A 18 6.99 -4.70 -19.66
N ILE A 19 6.38 -3.52 -19.77
CA ILE A 19 6.06 -2.67 -18.63
C ILE A 19 4.57 -2.84 -18.28
N PRO A 20 4.23 -3.38 -17.10
CA PRO A 20 2.84 -3.51 -16.67
C PRO A 20 2.15 -2.14 -16.55
N LEU A 21 0.90 -2.03 -17.01
CA LEU A 21 0.11 -0.81 -16.97
C LEU A 21 -1.32 -1.07 -16.50
N ARG A 22 -1.87 -0.10 -15.75
CA ARG A 22 -3.31 0.01 -15.54
C ARG A 22 -4.07 0.12 -16.86
N ARG A 23 -5.21 -0.58 -16.95
CA ARG A 23 -6.05 -0.67 -18.15
C ARG A 23 -6.54 0.70 -18.61
N GLU A 24 -6.84 1.59 -17.68
CA GLU A 24 -7.38 2.92 -17.95
C GLU A 24 -6.32 3.82 -18.60
N ILE A 25 -5.05 3.69 -18.18
CA ILE A 25 -3.92 4.38 -18.81
C ILE A 25 -3.68 3.84 -20.21
N TYR A 26 -3.65 2.51 -20.35
CA TYR A 26 -3.48 1.86 -21.65
C TYR A 26 -4.57 2.28 -22.66
N ALA A 27 -5.84 2.24 -22.24
CA ALA A 27 -6.97 2.62 -23.08
C ALA A 27 -6.90 4.12 -23.47
N ALA A 28 -6.65 5.00 -22.51
CA ALA A 28 -6.60 6.44 -22.76
C ALA A 28 -5.46 6.84 -23.72
N ILE A 29 -4.32 6.16 -23.68
CA ILE A 29 -3.20 6.39 -24.61
C ILE A 29 -3.51 5.82 -25.99
N SER A 30 -4.06 4.61 -26.05
CA SER A 30 -4.44 3.96 -27.31
C SER A 30 -5.47 4.79 -28.09
N GLU A 31 -6.38 5.47 -27.38
CA GLU A 31 -7.35 6.39 -27.97
C GLU A 31 -6.75 7.73 -28.43
N ASN A 32 -5.52 8.07 -28.03
CA ASN A 32 -4.87 9.36 -28.30
C ASN A 32 -3.37 9.20 -28.69
N PRO A 33 -3.04 8.45 -29.75
CA PRO A 33 -1.66 8.02 -30.04
C PRO A 33 -0.70 9.18 -30.34
N ASN A 34 -1.21 10.26 -30.92
CA ASN A 34 -0.39 11.38 -31.44
C ASN A 34 0.32 12.21 -30.35
N LYS A 35 0.06 11.96 -29.05
CA LYS A 35 0.59 12.77 -27.94
C LYS A 35 1.75 12.13 -27.16
N LEU A 36 2.11 10.88 -27.43
CA LEU A 36 3.29 10.28 -26.81
C LEU A 36 4.58 11.07 -27.13
N SER A 37 4.64 11.73 -28.31
CA SER A 37 5.73 12.59 -28.76
C SER A 37 6.14 13.70 -27.78
N GLN A 38 5.25 14.08 -26.84
CA GLN A 38 5.49 15.12 -25.85
C GLN A 38 6.23 14.62 -24.59
N LEU A 39 6.38 13.30 -24.42
CA LEU A 39 6.99 12.67 -23.24
C LEU A 39 8.51 12.55 -23.29
N ASN A 40 9.11 12.87 -24.45
CA ASN A 40 10.50 12.54 -24.78
C ASN A 40 11.48 12.90 -23.65
N PHE A 41 11.41 14.11 -23.11
CA PHE A 41 12.33 14.53 -22.04
C PHE A 41 12.08 13.84 -20.68
N GLY A 42 10.82 13.74 -20.24
CA GLY A 42 10.49 13.16 -18.92
C GLY A 42 10.75 11.66 -18.85
N LEU A 43 10.44 10.94 -19.94
CA LEU A 43 10.72 9.51 -20.07
C LEU A 43 12.23 9.23 -20.05
N VAL A 44 13.02 10.04 -20.77
CA VAL A 44 14.49 9.92 -20.77
C VAL A 44 15.08 10.18 -19.38
N CYS A 45 14.53 11.11 -18.60
CA CYS A 45 14.98 11.35 -17.22
C CYS A 45 14.67 10.17 -16.30
N LEU A 46 13.45 9.62 -16.33
CA LEU A 46 13.09 8.45 -15.51
C LEU A 46 13.96 7.23 -15.84
N LEU A 47 14.16 6.95 -17.13
CA LEU A 47 15.02 5.85 -17.56
C LEU A 47 16.48 6.05 -17.11
N LYS A 48 16.99 7.30 -17.07
CA LYS A 48 18.31 7.62 -16.53
C LYS A 48 18.42 7.47 -15.01
N GLU A 49 17.35 7.75 -14.28
CA GLU A 49 17.30 7.53 -12.83
C GLU A 49 17.27 6.05 -12.49
N MET A 50 16.51 5.27 -13.25
CA MET A 50 16.45 3.81 -13.11
C MET A 50 17.78 3.15 -13.48
N PHE A 51 18.56 3.73 -14.40
CA PHE A 51 19.78 3.13 -14.92
C PHE A 51 20.83 4.21 -15.31
N PRO A 52 22.00 4.28 -14.66
CA PRO A 52 23.00 5.32 -14.96
C PRO A 52 23.90 5.00 -16.19
N PRO A 53 24.23 5.99 -17.07
CA PRO A 53 24.81 5.78 -18.42
C PRO A 53 26.36 5.64 -18.53
N LYS A 54 26.81 5.12 -19.70
CA LYS A 54 28.16 5.31 -20.31
C LYS A 54 28.05 5.39 -21.85
N VAL A 55 28.71 6.40 -22.43
CA VAL A 55 28.41 7.12 -23.72
C VAL A 55 28.24 6.34 -25.04
N ARG A 56 27.10 6.56 -25.73
CA ARG A 56 26.80 6.75 -27.21
C ARG A 56 25.27 6.79 -27.39
N ASN A 57 24.64 7.33 -28.45
CA ASN A 57 23.16 7.31 -28.55
C ASN A 57 22.60 6.03 -29.23
N THR A 58 21.45 5.53 -28.76
CA THR A 58 20.62 4.44 -29.33
C THR A 58 19.17 4.95 -29.47
N LEU A 59 18.52 4.61 -30.59
CA LEU A 59 17.10 4.89 -30.81
C LEU A 59 16.25 3.81 -30.13
N LEU A 60 15.26 4.21 -29.33
CA LEU A 60 14.32 3.34 -28.66
C LEU A 60 12.89 3.64 -29.13
N THR A 61 12.05 2.62 -29.13
CA THR A 61 10.63 2.74 -29.46
C THR A 61 9.80 2.28 -28.26
N LEU A 62 8.99 3.18 -27.71
CA LEU A 62 7.96 2.87 -26.73
C LEU A 62 6.63 2.69 -27.45
N GLN A 63 5.99 1.54 -27.27
CA GLN A 63 4.69 1.20 -27.82
C GLN A 63 3.66 0.95 -26.70
N VAL A 64 2.49 1.59 -26.81
CA VAL A 64 1.35 1.41 -25.92
C VAL A 64 0.09 1.25 -26.79
N GLY A 65 -0.35 0.01 -26.99
CA GLY A 65 -1.41 -0.28 -27.97
C GLY A 65 -0.97 0.09 -29.38
N ASP A 66 -1.78 0.87 -30.09
CA ASP A 66 -1.48 1.36 -31.44
C ASP A 66 -0.60 2.64 -31.42
N ALA A 67 -0.27 3.16 -30.23
CA ALA A 67 0.53 4.36 -30.08
C ALA A 67 2.02 4.03 -29.99
N GLU A 68 2.85 4.72 -30.76
CA GLU A 68 4.30 4.52 -30.80
C GLU A 68 5.05 5.85 -30.58
N LEU A 69 6.19 5.77 -29.90
CA LEU A 69 7.09 6.88 -29.62
C LEU A 69 8.53 6.47 -29.81
N ASP A 70 9.19 7.09 -30.78
CA ASP A 70 10.63 6.97 -30.97
C ASP A 70 11.36 8.08 -30.21
N PHE A 71 12.43 7.71 -29.49
CA PHE A 71 13.29 8.67 -28.80
C PHE A 71 14.73 8.17 -28.71
N GLU A 72 15.68 9.11 -28.63
CA GLU A 72 17.10 8.79 -28.48
C GLU A 72 17.49 8.74 -26.99
N MET A 73 18.31 7.75 -26.63
CA MET A 73 18.86 7.57 -25.30
C MET A 73 20.34 7.16 -25.37
N ASP A 74 21.07 7.31 -24.27
CA ASP A 74 22.41 6.75 -24.18
C ASP A 74 22.38 5.21 -24.33
N SER A 75 23.40 4.64 -24.97
CA SER A 75 23.52 3.28 -25.47
C SER A 75 24.08 2.35 -24.40
N GLY A 76 24.98 2.85 -23.54
CA GLY A 76 25.37 2.13 -22.34
C GLY A 76 24.19 2.01 -21.40
N LEU A 77 23.38 3.07 -21.30
CA LEU A 77 22.10 3.04 -20.60
C LEU A 77 21.11 2.05 -21.22
N ALA A 78 20.89 2.12 -22.53
CA ALA A 78 20.01 1.18 -23.25
C ALA A 78 20.43 -0.28 -23.05
N THR A 79 21.73 -0.55 -23.10
CA THR A 79 22.29 -1.88 -22.87
C THR A 79 22.09 -2.34 -21.42
N ALA A 80 22.34 -1.47 -20.44
CA ALA A 80 22.15 -1.79 -19.03
C ALA A 80 20.68 -2.13 -18.70
N ILE A 81 19.73 -1.41 -19.31
CA ILE A 81 18.29 -1.70 -19.19
C ILE A 81 17.99 -3.11 -19.74
N ALA A 82 18.45 -3.38 -20.97
CA ALA A 82 18.25 -4.65 -21.64
C ALA A 82 18.85 -5.83 -20.86
N GLU A 83 20.07 -5.68 -20.33
CA GLU A 83 20.74 -6.72 -19.54
C GLU A 83 20.09 -6.96 -18.18
N THR A 84 19.70 -5.87 -17.49
CA THR A 84 19.01 -5.97 -16.20
C THR A 84 17.68 -6.70 -16.36
N TYR A 85 16.88 -6.32 -17.35
CA TYR A 85 15.60 -6.96 -17.61
C TYR A 85 15.74 -8.43 -18.03
N ARG A 86 16.75 -8.77 -18.85
CA ARG A 86 17.05 -10.18 -19.19
C ARG A 86 17.33 -11.03 -17.96
N THR A 87 17.93 -10.44 -16.92
CA THR A 87 18.32 -11.12 -15.68
C THR A 87 17.14 -11.19 -14.71
N ASP A 88 16.40 -10.09 -14.59
CA ASP A 88 15.25 -9.92 -13.72
C ASP A 88 14.11 -9.30 -14.54
N ASN A 89 13.18 -10.14 -15.01
CA ASN A 89 12.03 -9.72 -15.83
C ASN A 89 10.95 -8.98 -15.01
N SER A 90 11.31 -8.43 -13.85
CA SER A 90 10.42 -7.67 -12.98
C SER A 90 10.77 -6.18 -12.99
N ILE A 91 9.74 -5.36 -12.78
CA ILE A 91 9.88 -3.91 -12.61
C ILE A 91 9.32 -3.61 -11.23
N GLU A 92 10.10 -2.92 -10.40
CA GLU A 92 9.64 -2.55 -9.07
C GLU A 92 8.40 -1.66 -9.14
N GLU A 93 7.47 -1.85 -8.20
CA GLU A 93 6.16 -1.18 -8.18
C GLU A 93 6.29 0.36 -8.18
N ASN A 94 7.32 0.91 -7.56
CA ASN A 94 7.55 2.36 -7.53
C ASN A 94 7.88 2.92 -8.91
N TYR A 95 8.76 2.24 -9.66
CA TYR A 95 9.09 2.65 -11.02
C TYR A 95 7.90 2.48 -11.97
N GLN A 96 7.07 1.45 -11.76
CA GLN A 96 5.81 1.32 -12.49
C GLN A 96 4.90 2.54 -12.25
N LYS A 97 4.72 2.96 -11.00
CA LYS A 97 3.88 4.13 -10.65
C LYS A 97 4.37 5.42 -11.28
N GLU A 98 5.69 5.64 -11.28
CA GLU A 98 6.31 6.82 -11.89
C GLU A 98 6.16 6.81 -13.40
N PHE A 99 6.37 5.65 -14.04
CA PHE A 99 6.16 5.48 -15.47
C PHE A 99 4.70 5.74 -15.88
N GLU A 100 3.74 5.22 -15.11
CA GLU A 100 2.31 5.50 -15.30
C GLU A 100 1.99 6.99 -15.17
N ASP A 101 2.54 7.67 -14.15
CA ASP A 101 2.33 9.10 -13.94
C ASP A 101 2.97 9.95 -15.05
N LEU A 102 4.10 9.52 -15.63
CA LEU A 102 4.67 10.15 -16.83
C LEU A 102 3.74 10.00 -18.03
N LEU A 103 3.32 8.77 -18.34
CA LEU A 103 2.40 8.52 -19.45
C LEU A 103 1.11 9.34 -19.31
N ARG A 104 0.59 9.43 -18.08
CA ARG A 104 -0.59 10.23 -17.74
C ARG A 104 -0.47 11.70 -18.12
N GLN A 105 0.74 12.28 -18.10
CA GLN A 105 0.97 13.68 -18.50
C GLN A 105 0.73 13.92 -20.00
N SER A 106 0.94 12.91 -20.85
CA SER A 106 0.64 13.01 -22.29
C SER A 106 -0.86 13.03 -22.62
N ILE A 107 -1.69 12.53 -21.69
CA ILE A 107 -3.13 12.42 -21.87
C ILE A 107 -3.77 13.81 -21.63
N PRO A 108 -4.70 14.26 -22.51
CA PRO A 108 -5.47 15.50 -22.29
C PRO A 108 -6.15 15.49 -20.92
N SER A 109 -6.18 16.65 -20.24
CA SER A 109 -6.72 16.77 -18.88
C SER A 109 -8.11 16.17 -18.72
N HIS A 110 -9.03 16.47 -19.64
CA HIS A 110 -10.43 16.01 -19.64
C HIS A 110 -10.63 14.52 -20.01
N LYS A 111 -9.56 13.77 -20.24
CA LYS A 111 -9.59 12.31 -20.48
C LYS A 111 -8.57 11.58 -19.61
N ARG A 112 -7.99 12.28 -18.63
CA ARG A 112 -6.85 11.78 -17.87
C ARG A 112 -7.36 10.82 -16.79
N PRO A 113 -6.87 9.57 -16.75
CA PRO A 113 -7.15 8.68 -15.64
C PRO A 113 -6.57 9.20 -14.32
N PRO A 114 -7.09 8.76 -13.16
CA PRO A 114 -6.57 9.15 -11.86
C PRO A 114 -5.09 8.81 -11.70
N SER A 115 -4.37 9.66 -10.98
CA SER A 115 -2.96 9.40 -10.63
C SER A 115 -2.84 8.13 -9.80
N SER A 116 -1.65 7.54 -9.77
CA SER A 116 -1.38 6.36 -8.93
C SER A 116 -1.74 6.61 -7.46
N ARG A 117 -1.53 7.85 -6.98
CA ARG A 117 -1.92 8.28 -5.62
C ARG A 117 -3.43 8.35 -5.42
N GLN A 118 -4.15 9.03 -6.32
CA GLN A 118 -5.61 9.15 -6.26
C GLN A 118 -6.27 7.78 -6.34
N TYR A 119 -5.81 6.93 -7.26
CA TYR A 119 -6.32 5.57 -7.44
C TYR A 119 -6.14 4.74 -6.17
N SER A 120 -4.92 4.73 -5.60
CA SER A 120 -4.65 4.00 -4.35
C SER A 120 -5.53 4.49 -3.20
N TYR A 121 -5.70 5.81 -3.08
CA TYR A 121 -6.48 6.40 -2.00
C TYR A 121 -7.98 6.12 -2.13
N MET A 122 -8.52 6.23 -3.35
CA MET A 122 -9.90 5.87 -3.67
C MET A 122 -10.21 4.40 -3.31
N TYR A 123 -9.32 3.46 -3.64
CA TYR A 123 -9.49 2.06 -3.27
C TYR A 123 -9.43 1.82 -1.76
N GLN A 124 -8.56 2.54 -1.04
CA GLN A 124 -8.52 2.46 0.43
C GLN A 124 -9.83 2.96 1.06
N ILE A 125 -10.40 4.04 0.53
CA ILE A 125 -11.69 4.56 0.96
C ILE A 125 -12.78 3.53 0.70
N ALA A 126 -12.84 2.99 -0.53
CA ALA A 126 -13.85 2.02 -0.94
C ALA A 126 -13.82 0.75 -0.08
N ASP A 127 -12.63 0.21 0.16
CA ASP A 127 -12.43 -0.98 1.01
C ASP A 127 -12.81 -0.71 2.47
N THR A 128 -12.37 0.42 3.03
CA THR A 128 -12.61 0.78 4.43
C THR A 128 -14.08 1.07 4.71
N LEU A 129 -14.78 1.71 3.77
CA LEU A 129 -16.21 2.02 3.88
C LEU A 129 -17.10 0.90 3.32
N ASN A 130 -16.51 -0.14 2.73
CA ASN A 130 -17.20 -1.22 2.03
C ASN A 130 -18.22 -0.69 0.99
N ILE A 131 -17.77 0.24 0.16
CA ILE A 131 -18.56 0.87 -0.92
C ILE A 131 -17.96 0.52 -2.29
N GLU A 132 -18.78 0.50 -3.32
CA GLU A 132 -18.34 0.24 -4.69
C GLU A 132 -17.76 1.51 -5.34
N ILE A 133 -16.71 1.35 -6.14
CA ILE A 133 -16.11 2.45 -6.91
C ILE A 133 -16.88 2.60 -8.23
N PRO A 134 -17.43 3.79 -8.53
CA PRO A 134 -18.06 4.04 -9.83
C PRO A 134 -17.07 3.87 -10.99
N GLU A 135 -17.48 3.22 -12.08
CA GLU A 135 -16.60 2.98 -13.24
C GLU A 135 -16.03 4.29 -13.83
N LYS A 136 -16.79 5.38 -13.76
CA LYS A 136 -16.33 6.71 -14.20
C LYS A 136 -15.15 7.23 -13.38
N ALA A 137 -15.15 6.98 -12.06
CA ALA A 137 -14.06 7.38 -11.17
C ALA A 137 -12.76 6.61 -11.46
N LEU A 138 -12.83 5.43 -12.09
CA LEU A 138 -11.64 4.70 -12.53
C LEU A 138 -10.97 5.36 -13.75
N ARG A 139 -11.78 5.95 -14.64
CA ARG A 139 -11.33 6.44 -15.95
C ARG A 139 -11.03 7.93 -15.99
N ASP A 140 -11.57 8.69 -15.05
CA ASP A 140 -11.53 10.15 -15.06
C ASP A 140 -11.06 10.71 -13.71
N THR A 141 -10.06 11.60 -13.78
CA THR A 141 -9.46 12.24 -12.61
C THR A 141 -10.45 13.10 -11.84
N ASP A 142 -11.38 13.77 -12.51
CA ASP A 142 -12.32 14.70 -11.88
C ASP A 142 -13.36 13.89 -11.09
N PHE A 143 -13.96 12.85 -11.70
CA PHE A 143 -14.88 11.94 -11.01
C PHE A 143 -14.21 11.17 -9.85
N CYS A 144 -12.92 10.83 -9.98
CA CYS A 144 -12.17 10.23 -8.87
C CYS A 144 -12.00 11.23 -7.72
N SER A 145 -11.77 12.50 -8.02
CA SER A 145 -11.61 13.53 -6.99
C SER A 145 -12.93 13.80 -6.28
N GLU A 146 -14.04 13.90 -7.02
CA GLU A 146 -15.39 13.98 -6.45
C GLU A 146 -15.70 12.81 -5.52
N PHE A 147 -15.43 11.57 -5.95
CA PHE A 147 -15.61 10.39 -5.10
C PHE A 147 -14.77 10.47 -3.81
N ILE A 148 -13.52 10.90 -3.90
CA ILE A 148 -12.65 11.05 -2.72
C ILE A 148 -13.23 12.12 -1.80
N ASP A 149 -13.58 13.30 -2.32
CA ASP A 149 -14.08 14.43 -1.53
C ASP A 149 -15.40 14.10 -0.82
N GLU A 150 -16.30 13.34 -1.47
CA GLU A 150 -17.57 12.89 -0.89
C GLU A 150 -17.38 11.92 0.30
N ASN A 151 -16.33 11.11 0.28
CA ASN A 151 -16.17 9.97 1.20
C ASN A 151 -15.02 10.14 2.21
N VAL A 152 -14.13 11.12 2.02
CA VAL A 152 -12.88 11.26 2.80
C VAL A 152 -13.13 11.50 4.29
N ASP A 153 -14.17 12.24 4.65
CA ASP A 153 -14.44 12.57 6.05
C ASP A 153 -14.96 11.36 6.81
N GLU A 154 -15.86 10.58 6.22
CA GLU A 154 -16.33 9.33 6.81
C GLU A 154 -15.18 8.31 6.91
N PHE A 155 -14.38 8.19 5.84
CA PHE A 155 -13.17 7.36 5.83
C PHE A 155 -12.25 7.68 7.00
N LYS A 156 -11.94 8.96 7.23
CA LYS A 156 -11.08 9.39 8.35
C LYS A 156 -11.68 9.01 9.71
N VAL A 157 -12.99 9.12 9.88
CA VAL A 157 -13.67 8.73 11.13
C VAL A 157 -13.54 7.22 11.36
N VAL A 158 -13.83 6.40 10.35
CA VAL A 158 -13.73 4.93 10.45
C VAL A 158 -12.27 4.50 10.66
N GLN A 159 -11.33 5.08 9.91
CA GLN A 159 -9.91 4.81 10.04
C GLN A 159 -9.38 5.17 11.44
N ALA A 160 -9.79 6.33 11.98
CA ALA A 160 -9.42 6.73 13.34
C ALA A 160 -9.98 5.77 14.40
N ARG A 161 -11.22 5.28 14.24
CA ARG A 161 -11.82 4.25 15.11
C ARG A 161 -11.04 2.94 15.03
N HIS A 162 -10.71 2.47 13.83
CA HIS A 162 -9.91 1.26 13.65
C HIS A 162 -8.53 1.38 14.30
N HIS A 163 -7.82 2.49 14.07
CA HIS A 163 -6.54 2.75 14.75
C HIS A 163 -6.65 2.85 16.26
N ALA A 164 -7.76 3.37 16.79
CA ALA A 164 -8.01 3.37 18.23
C ALA A 164 -8.16 1.94 18.76
N LEU A 165 -8.92 1.08 18.08
CA LEU A 165 -9.09 -0.33 18.44
C LEU A 165 -7.77 -1.10 18.40
N VAL A 166 -6.98 -0.94 17.33
CA VAL A 166 -5.67 -1.61 17.21
C VAL A 166 -4.70 -1.16 18.31
N ARG A 167 -4.64 0.15 18.60
CA ARG A 167 -3.80 0.66 19.70
C ARG A 167 -4.26 0.13 21.06
N GLU A 168 -5.56 0.06 21.28
CA GLU A 168 -6.13 -0.51 22.50
C GLU A 168 -5.78 -2.01 22.60
N ALA A 169 -5.97 -2.78 21.53
CA ALA A 169 -5.67 -4.20 21.47
C ALA A 169 -4.19 -4.50 21.75
N ASN A 170 -3.26 -3.80 21.09
CA ASN A 170 -1.82 -3.97 21.30
C ASN A 170 -1.43 -3.69 22.75
N ARG A 171 -2.00 -2.64 23.33
CA ARG A 171 -1.73 -2.25 24.72
C ARG A 171 -2.26 -3.32 25.69
N VAL A 172 -3.49 -3.78 25.49
CA VAL A 172 -4.13 -4.78 26.34
C VAL A 172 -3.47 -6.14 26.19
N ALA A 173 -3.07 -6.56 24.99
CA ALA A 173 -2.31 -7.79 24.77
C ALA A 173 -1.03 -7.79 25.60
N ARG A 174 -0.28 -6.68 25.60
CA ARG A 174 0.93 -6.53 26.43
C ARG A 174 0.63 -6.59 27.93
N TRP A 175 -0.51 -6.07 28.36
CA TRP A 175 -0.96 -6.17 29.75
C TRP A 175 -1.35 -7.60 30.13
N ALA A 176 -2.07 -8.30 29.25
CA ALA A 176 -2.45 -9.70 29.41
C ALA A 176 -1.22 -10.61 29.52
N VAL A 177 -0.15 -10.33 28.75
CA VAL A 177 1.13 -11.03 28.87
C VAL A 177 1.75 -10.84 30.25
N ALA A 178 1.82 -9.58 30.73
CA ALA A 178 2.33 -9.30 32.07
C ALA A 178 1.54 -10.05 33.14
N PHE A 179 0.21 -10.03 33.03
CA PHE A 179 -0.71 -10.71 33.93
C PHE A 179 -0.48 -12.22 33.95
N HIS A 180 -0.47 -12.88 32.79
CA HIS A 180 -0.23 -14.32 32.66
C HIS A 180 1.12 -14.75 33.22
N MET A 181 2.17 -13.96 32.96
CA MET A 181 3.50 -14.25 33.51
C MET A 181 3.53 -14.12 35.04
N ALA A 182 2.87 -13.10 35.58
CA ALA A 182 2.77 -12.89 37.03
C ALA A 182 1.95 -14.00 37.70
N GLU A 183 0.85 -14.47 37.09
CA GLU A 183 0.08 -15.62 37.60
C GLU A 183 0.90 -16.91 37.64
N LYS A 184 1.86 -17.07 36.72
CA LYS A 184 2.84 -18.18 36.76
C LYS A 184 3.96 -17.99 37.79
N GLY A 185 3.91 -16.93 38.59
CA GLY A 185 4.90 -16.63 39.63
C GLY A 185 6.21 -16.06 39.10
N ILE A 186 6.24 -15.54 37.86
CA ILE A 186 7.44 -14.89 37.32
C ILE A 186 7.64 -13.54 37.99
N GLU A 187 8.86 -13.25 38.44
CA GLU A 187 9.20 -11.99 39.10
C GLU A 187 9.08 -10.79 38.15
N LEU A 188 8.67 -9.63 38.68
CA LEU A 188 8.43 -8.40 37.90
C LEU A 188 9.62 -7.97 37.06
N LYS A 189 10.84 -8.19 37.55
CA LYS A 189 12.09 -7.90 36.84
C LYS A 189 12.23 -8.70 35.54
N GLU A 190 11.92 -9.99 35.59
CA GLU A 190 12.00 -10.87 34.41
C GLU A 190 10.86 -10.58 33.43
N ILE A 191 9.67 -10.22 33.93
CA ILE A 191 8.56 -9.74 33.08
C ILE A 191 8.95 -8.44 32.37
N ALA A 192 9.55 -7.48 33.09
CA ALA A 192 10.02 -6.22 32.50
C ALA A 192 11.04 -6.46 31.40
N LYS A 193 11.99 -7.36 31.62
CA LYS A 193 12.97 -7.78 30.62
C LYS A 193 12.31 -8.42 29.40
N TYR A 194 11.38 -9.37 29.60
CA TYR A 194 10.65 -10.03 28.50
C TYR A 194 9.88 -9.02 27.66
N LEU A 195 9.17 -8.09 28.31
CA LEU A 195 8.41 -7.04 27.65
C LEU A 195 9.27 -5.88 27.14
N SER A 196 10.60 -5.94 27.26
CA SER A 196 11.49 -4.83 26.87
C SER A 196 11.11 -3.49 27.51
N VAL A 197 10.82 -3.52 28.82
CA VAL A 197 10.46 -2.37 29.64
C VAL A 197 11.56 -2.13 30.67
N VAL A 198 11.96 -0.87 30.83
CA VAL A 198 13.13 -0.50 31.66
C VAL A 198 12.85 -0.60 33.17
N LYS A 199 11.59 -0.39 33.58
CA LYS A 199 11.20 -0.17 34.98
C LYS A 199 10.14 -1.17 35.43
N GLU A 200 10.36 -1.82 36.57
CA GLU A 200 9.40 -2.77 37.17
C GLU A 200 8.07 -2.09 37.54
N GLU A 201 8.09 -0.81 37.90
CA GLU A 201 6.88 -0.03 38.18
C GLU A 201 5.97 0.08 36.96
N THR A 202 6.51 -0.07 35.76
CA THR A 202 5.69 -0.09 34.52
C THR A 202 4.95 -1.41 34.38
N VAL A 203 5.55 -2.52 34.78
CA VAL A 203 4.88 -3.84 34.82
C VAL A 203 3.76 -3.82 35.85
N GLN A 204 3.98 -3.24 37.03
CA GLN A 204 2.91 -3.06 38.03
C GLN A 204 1.73 -2.26 37.46
N LYS A 205 2.01 -1.17 36.73
CA LYS A 205 0.96 -0.41 36.02
C LYS A 205 0.24 -1.25 34.97
N TYR A 206 0.93 -2.14 34.26
CA TYR A 206 0.27 -3.04 33.31
C TYR A 206 -0.72 -3.97 33.99
N LEU A 207 -0.34 -4.57 35.13
CA LEU A 207 -1.23 -5.43 35.91
C LEU A 207 -2.47 -4.66 36.39
N MET A 208 -2.28 -3.47 36.97
CA MET A 208 -3.38 -2.62 37.43
C MET A 208 -4.30 -2.18 36.28
N ASN A 209 -3.72 -1.78 35.16
CA ASN A 209 -4.49 -1.35 34.00
C ASN A 209 -5.26 -2.51 33.36
N PHE A 210 -4.71 -3.73 33.38
CA PHE A 210 -5.40 -4.90 32.87
C PHE A 210 -6.67 -5.20 33.66
N ASP A 211 -6.57 -5.21 34.99
CA ASP A 211 -7.71 -5.46 35.87
C ASP A 211 -8.80 -4.38 35.70
N SER A 212 -8.40 -3.10 35.65
CA SER A 212 -9.33 -2.00 35.34
C SER A 212 -9.99 -2.20 33.97
N TRP A 213 -9.21 -2.57 32.95
CA TRP A 213 -9.72 -2.77 31.60
C TRP A 213 -10.67 -3.96 31.49
N LEU A 214 -10.47 -5.05 32.23
CA LEU A 214 -11.42 -6.18 32.25
C LEU A 214 -12.81 -5.74 32.74
N ASN A 215 -12.86 -4.85 33.75
CA ASN A 215 -14.10 -4.27 34.23
C ASN A 215 -14.75 -3.35 33.20
N GLU A 216 -13.96 -2.49 32.54
CA GLU A 216 -14.44 -1.65 31.44
C GLU A 216 -14.97 -2.49 30.28
N PHE A 217 -14.22 -3.52 29.88
CA PHE A 217 -14.54 -4.43 28.78
C PHE A 217 -15.92 -5.05 28.99
N ALA A 218 -16.23 -5.53 30.20
CA ALA A 218 -17.51 -6.13 30.54
C ALA A 218 -18.71 -5.18 30.33
N THR A 219 -18.50 -3.86 30.32
CA THR A 219 -19.54 -2.84 30.11
C THR A 219 -19.57 -2.29 28.67
N MET A 220 -18.60 -2.64 27.83
CA MET A 220 -18.58 -2.23 26.42
C MET A 220 -19.72 -2.89 25.64
N ASN A 221 -20.16 -2.24 24.55
CA ASN A 221 -21.12 -2.86 23.64
C ASN A 221 -20.53 -4.10 22.97
N SER A 222 -21.41 -5.01 22.55
CA SER A 222 -21.03 -6.33 22.02
C SER A 222 -20.17 -6.25 20.75
N GLU A 223 -20.41 -5.27 19.87
CA GLU A 223 -19.60 -5.06 18.67
C GLU A 223 -18.15 -4.70 19.02
N LYS A 224 -17.95 -3.74 19.91
CA LYS A 224 -16.62 -3.33 20.37
C LYS A 224 -15.92 -4.47 21.10
N GLN A 225 -16.63 -5.22 21.94
CA GLN A 225 -16.07 -6.39 22.62
C GLN A 225 -15.58 -7.45 21.64
N LYS A 226 -16.40 -7.81 20.64
CA LYS A 226 -16.04 -8.78 19.59
C LYS A 226 -14.79 -8.33 18.84
N ALA A 227 -14.77 -7.07 18.40
CA ALA A 227 -13.62 -6.50 17.68
C ALA A 227 -12.33 -6.53 18.51
N LEU A 228 -12.38 -6.07 19.76
CA LEU A 228 -11.21 -6.09 20.65
C LEU A 228 -10.76 -7.51 20.98
N TYR A 229 -11.70 -8.43 21.27
CA TYR A 229 -11.38 -9.83 21.53
C TYR A 229 -10.59 -10.47 20.38
N HIS A 230 -11.05 -10.27 19.13
CA HIS A 230 -10.37 -10.79 17.96
C HIS A 230 -8.98 -10.16 17.76
N LEU A 231 -8.88 -8.84 17.85
CA LEU A 231 -7.61 -8.14 17.68
C LEU A 231 -6.58 -8.48 18.76
N ILE A 232 -7.00 -8.55 20.03
CA ILE A 232 -6.12 -8.91 21.14
C ILE A 232 -5.58 -10.33 20.94
N ASN A 233 -6.46 -11.29 20.63
CA ASN A 233 -6.02 -12.67 20.41
C ASN A 233 -5.14 -12.81 19.18
N PHE A 234 -5.40 -12.06 18.11
CA PHE A 234 -4.51 -12.00 16.95
C PHE A 234 -3.11 -11.54 17.36
N VAL A 235 -2.98 -10.45 18.12
CA VAL A 235 -1.69 -9.94 18.60
C VAL A 235 -1.00 -10.95 19.52
N LEU A 236 -1.74 -11.57 20.45
CA LEU A 236 -1.18 -12.57 21.36
C LEU A 236 -0.65 -13.80 20.61
N GLU A 237 -1.39 -14.31 19.62
CA GLU A 237 -0.97 -15.48 18.83
C GLU A 237 0.30 -15.20 18.00
N HIS A 238 0.44 -14.00 17.45
CA HIS A 238 1.55 -13.66 16.53
C HIS A 238 2.77 -13.09 17.24
N GLU A 239 2.58 -12.27 18.27
CA GLU A 239 3.68 -11.57 18.97
C GLU A 239 4.04 -12.24 20.30
N HIS A 240 3.10 -12.95 20.94
CA HIS A 240 3.26 -13.47 22.31
C HIS A 240 2.71 -14.90 22.51
N PRO A 241 3.14 -15.89 21.70
CA PRO A 241 2.51 -17.21 21.64
C PRO A 241 2.52 -18.00 22.97
N LEU A 242 3.39 -17.63 23.92
CA LEU A 242 3.48 -18.23 25.26
C LEU A 242 2.25 -17.98 26.15
N VAL A 243 1.46 -16.95 25.82
CA VAL A 243 0.22 -16.63 26.54
C VAL A 243 -0.94 -17.51 26.08
N GLY A 244 -0.95 -17.89 24.79
CA GLY A 244 -2.10 -18.54 24.18
C GLY A 244 -3.27 -17.56 24.01
N ARG A 245 -4.48 -18.11 23.85
CA ARG A 245 -5.70 -17.30 23.73
C ARG A 245 -6.14 -16.76 25.08
N LEU A 246 -6.54 -15.50 25.07
CA LEU A 246 -7.19 -14.84 26.19
C LEU A 246 -8.69 -15.16 26.17
N GLU A 247 -9.16 -15.84 27.21
CA GLU A 247 -10.58 -16.19 27.39
C GLU A 247 -11.34 -15.00 28.00
N LEU A 248 -11.95 -14.16 27.16
CA LEU A 248 -12.81 -13.05 27.60
C LEU A 248 -14.30 -13.41 27.41
N ARG A 249 -15.15 -13.01 28.37
CA ARG A 249 -16.60 -13.13 28.22
C ARG A 249 -17.13 -12.01 27.31
N VAL A 250 -17.38 -12.36 26.05
CA VAL A 250 -18.00 -11.47 25.07
C VAL A 250 -19.53 -11.57 25.18
N GLN A 251 -20.23 -10.44 25.29
CA GLN A 251 -21.68 -10.38 25.26
C GLN A 251 -22.20 -10.80 23.88
N VAL A 252 -23.16 -11.74 23.87
CA VAL A 252 -23.76 -12.29 22.64
C VAL A 252 -24.60 -11.24 21.94
#